data_AF-A0A132PF32-F1
#
_entry.id   AF-A0A132PF32-F1
#
_cell.length_a   1.000
_cell.length_b   1.000
_cell.length_c   1.000
_cell.angle_alpha   90.00
_cell.angle_beta   90.00
_cell.angle_gamma   90.00
#
_symmetry.space_group_name_H-M   'P 1'
#
loop_
_entity.id
_entity.type
_entity.pdbx_description
1 polymer ?
#
loop_
_entity_poly.entity_id
_entity_poly.type
_entity_poly.pdbx_seq_one_letter_code
_entity_poly.pdbx_strand_id
1 'polypeptide(L)' 'MTTTDERHELGQLAESGGWQHRDLDRVDVYQRGTTRIRVVWQGSSAISGATLYHDDIMTTYTRDLAAVDGWLKR' A
#
# COMPACT_ATOMS: atom_id res chain seq x y z
N MET A 1 -8.55 20.98 5.09
CA MET A 1 -9.13 19.84 5.82
C MET A 1 -9.31 18.72 4.82
N THR A 2 -8.35 17.81 4.75
CA THR A 2 -8.39 16.45 4.18
C THR A 2 -6.95 15.96 4.14
N THR A 3 -6.34 15.81 5.32
CA THR A 3 -5.01 15.20 5.45
C THR A 3 -5.16 13.72 5.85
N THR A 4 -6.40 13.27 6.08
CA THR A 4 -6.77 11.94 6.59
C THR A 4 -7.10 10.96 5.46
N ASP A 5 -7.15 11.40 4.20
CA ASP A 5 -7.77 10.60 3.14
C ASP A 5 -6.84 9.57 2.51
N GLU A 6 -5.61 9.91 2.11
CA GLU A 6 -4.90 9.05 1.16
C GLU A 6 -4.58 7.65 1.72
N ARG A 7 -4.15 7.56 2.99
CA ARG A 7 -3.94 6.27 3.67
C ARG A 7 -5.23 5.49 3.85
N HIS A 8 -6.32 6.18 4.17
CA HIS A 8 -7.62 5.57 4.40
C HIS A 8 -8.27 5.09 3.09
N GLU A 9 -8.25 5.92 2.05
CA GLU A 9 -8.68 5.61 0.69
C GLU A 9 -7.92 4.41 0.11
N LEU A 10 -6.60 4.36 0.31
CA LEU A 10 -5.79 3.22 -0.12
C LEU A 10 -6.19 1.92 0.60
N GLY A 11 -6.49 2.01 1.90
CA GLY A 11 -7.00 0.90 2.69
C GLY A 11 -8.35 0.39 2.16
N GLN A 12 -9.30 1.30 1.92
CA GLN A 12 -10.61 0.96 1.35
C GLN A 12 -10.49 0.32 -0.05
N LEU A 13 -9.61 0.86 -0.89
CA LEU A 13 -9.32 0.29 -2.21
C LEU A 13 -8.80 -1.14 -2.07
N ALA A 14 -7.83 -1.36 -1.17
CA ALA A 14 -7.27 -2.67 -0.94
C ALA A 14 -8.33 -3.67 -0.48
N GLU A 15 -9.16 -3.30 0.51
CA GLU A 15 -10.26 -4.14 1.00
C GLU A 15 -11.25 -4.48 -0.12
N SER A 16 -11.64 -3.51 -0.93
CA SER A 16 -12.55 -3.71 -2.07
C SER A 16 -11.96 -4.65 -3.13
N GLY A 17 -10.63 -4.67 -3.27
CA GLY A 17 -9.89 -5.53 -4.18
C GLY A 17 -9.53 -6.92 -3.61
N GLY A 18 -10.05 -7.25 -2.42
CA GLY A 18 -9.82 -8.53 -1.75
C GLY A 18 -8.41 -8.67 -1.15
N TRP A 19 -7.71 -7.56 -0.92
CA TRP A 19 -6.44 -7.57 -0.22
C TRP A 19 -6.64 -7.67 1.28
N GLN A 20 -5.80 -8.47 1.93
CA GLN A 20 -5.67 -8.45 3.38
C GLN A 20 -4.81 -7.26 3.79
N HIS A 21 -5.34 -6.38 4.62
CA HIS A 21 -4.62 -5.23 5.15
C HIS A 21 -4.16 -5.48 6.59
N ARG A 22 -2.90 -5.16 6.87
CA ARG A 22 -2.34 -5.06 8.23
C ARG A 22 -1.73 -3.69 8.42
N ASP A 23 -2.24 -2.97 9.41
CA ASP A 23 -1.66 -1.72 9.91
C ASP A 23 -0.59 -2.04 10.96
N LEU A 24 0.65 -1.63 10.68
CA LEU A 24 1.82 -1.74 11.55
C LEU A 24 2.41 -0.34 11.78
N ASP A 25 1.64 0.51 12.48
CA ASP A 25 2.01 1.89 12.84
C ASP A 25 2.19 2.77 11.59
N ARG A 26 3.44 2.98 11.16
CA ARG A 26 3.76 3.72 9.94
C ARG A 26 3.78 2.86 8.69
N VAL A 27 3.59 1.55 8.82
CA VAL A 27 3.70 0.61 7.70
C VAL A 27 2.37 -0.09 7.47
N ASP A 28 1.80 0.10 6.29
CA ASP A 28 0.71 -0.76 5.84
C ASP A 28 1.27 -1.92 5.02
N VAL A 29 0.72 -3.10 5.26
CA VAL A 29 1.02 -4.30 4.49
C VAL A 29 -0.27 -4.80 3.86
N TYR A 30 -0.29 -4.83 2.53
CA TYR A 30 -1.38 -5.40 1.74
C TYR A 30 -0.92 -6.73 1.16
N GLN A 31 -1.71 -7.78 1.31
CA GLN A 31 -1.37 -9.10 0.78
C GLN A 31 -2.55 -9.73 0.05
N ARG A 32 -2.30 -10.29 -1.15
CA ARG A 32 -3.28 -11.05 -1.92
C ARG A 32 -2.57 -12.18 -2.66
N GLY A 33 -2.83 -13.42 -2.23
CA GLY A 33 -2.08 -14.59 -2.68
C GLY A 33 -0.59 -14.44 -2.36
N THR A 34 0.27 -14.61 -3.36
CA THR A 34 1.72 -14.48 -3.26
C THR A 34 2.24 -13.05 -3.44
N THR A 35 1.35 -12.11 -3.78
CA THR A 35 1.69 -10.71 -3.95
C THR A 35 1.56 -9.97 -2.63
N ARG A 36 2.59 -9.21 -2.26
CA ARG A 36 2.60 -8.37 -1.06
C ARG A 36 3.09 -6.98 -1.39
N ILE A 37 2.41 -5.96 -0.88
CA ILE A 37 2.81 -4.56 -0.97
C ILE A 37 3.08 -4.08 0.45
N ARG A 38 4.24 -3.47 0.67
CA ARG A 38 4.54 -2.73 1.92
C ARG A 38 4.59 -1.25 1.60
N VAL A 39 3.84 -0.44 2.32
CA VAL A 39 3.79 1.01 2.18
C VAL A 39 4.27 1.63 3.47
N VAL A 40 5.32 2.45 3.41
CA VAL A 40 5.82 3.19 4.56
C VAL A 40 5.34 4.62 4.45
N TRP A 41 4.53 5.04 5.41
CA TRP A 41 3.89 6.35 5.41
C TRP A 41 4.75 7.44 6.08
N GLN A 42 4.57 8.66 5.61
CA GLN A 42 5.00 9.91 6.22
C GLN A 42 3.75 10.72 6.54
N GLY A 43 3.22 10.55 7.76
CA GLY A 43 1.87 11.03 8.08
C GLY A 43 0.80 10.20 7.37
N SER A 44 -0.33 10.80 7.03
CA SER A 44 -1.47 10.10 6.40
C SER A 44 -1.65 10.42 4.91
N SER A 45 -0.85 11.33 4.35
CA SER A 45 -1.03 11.85 2.99
C SER A 45 0.13 11.61 2.03
N ALA A 46 1.25 11.09 2.51
CA ALA A 46 2.43 10.83 1.69
C ALA A 46 3.15 9.57 2.14
N ILE A 47 3.91 8.96 1.22
CA ILE A 47 4.72 7.78 1.51
C ILE A 47 6.20 8.12 1.49
N SER A 48 6.95 7.56 2.43
CA SER A 48 8.41 7.49 2.35
C SER A 48 8.88 6.47 1.31
N GLY A 49 8.02 5.50 0.98
CA GLY A 49 8.22 4.55 -0.09
C GLY A 49 7.29 3.35 0.01
N ALA A 50 7.17 2.62 -1.09
CA ALA A 50 6.46 1.37 -1.17
C ALA A 50 7.26 0.32 -1.94
N THR A 51 7.09 -0.94 -1.54
CA THR A 51 7.75 -2.08 -2.17
C THR A 51 6.72 -3.13 -2.54
N LEU A 52 6.76 -3.55 -3.80
CA LEU A 52 6.02 -4.71 -4.30
C LEU A 52 6.90 -5.95 -4.19
N TYR A 53 6.30 -7.03 -3.69
CA TYR A 53 6.88 -8.35 -3.59
C TYR A 53 6.01 -9.36 -4.33
N HIS A 54 6.65 -10.36 -4.92
CA HIS A 54 6.02 -11.56 -5.45
C HIS A 54 6.82 -12.77 -4.98
N ASP A 55 6.18 -13.75 -4.35
CA ASP A 55 6.85 -14.90 -3.73
C ASP A 55 8.00 -14.49 -2.80
N ASP A 56 7.74 -13.47 -1.98
CA ASP A 56 8.72 -12.83 -1.06
C ASP A 56 9.96 -12.20 -1.74
N ILE A 57 10.03 -12.20 -3.06
CA ILE A 57 11.07 -11.50 -3.84
C ILE A 57 10.62 -10.06 -4.07
N MET A 58 11.46 -9.11 -3.69
CA MET A 58 11.25 -7.70 -4.01
C MET A 58 11.35 -7.48 -5.51
N THR A 59 10.27 -6.98 -6.13
CA THR A 59 10.20 -6.75 -7.58
C THR A 59 10.29 -5.28 -7.95
N THR A 60 9.70 -4.38 -7.16
CA THR A 60 9.67 -2.96 -7.48
C THR A 60 9.65 -2.12 -6.20
N TYR A 61 10.37 -0.99 -6.23
CA TYR A 61 10.29 0.07 -5.23
C TYR A 61 9.81 1.36 -5.89
N THR A 62 9.00 2.12 -5.17
CA THR A 62 8.52 3.44 -5.61
C THR A 62 8.38 4.38 -4.42
N ARG A 63 8.37 5.68 -4.69
CA ARG A 63 7.91 6.73 -3.75
C ARG A 63 6.63 7.39 -4.22
N ASP A 64 6.08 6.93 -5.34
CA ASP A 64 4.84 7.43 -5.92
C ASP A 64 3.66 6.59 -5.42
N LEU A 65 2.72 7.25 -4.75
CA LEU A 65 1.50 6.62 -4.24
C LEU A 65 0.57 6.14 -5.38
N ALA A 66 0.57 6.83 -6.54
CA ALA A 66 -0.26 6.42 -7.67
C ALA A 66 0.17 5.06 -8.25
N ALA A 67 1.47 4.73 -8.17
CA ALA A 67 1.95 3.41 -8.53
C ALA A 67 1.40 2.31 -7.60
N VAL A 68 1.23 2.61 -6.32
CA VAL A 68 0.68 1.68 -5.32
C VAL A 68 -0.81 1.43 -5.57
N ASP A 69 -1.58 2.48 -5.83
CA ASP A 69 -2.98 2.38 -6.26
C ASP A 69 -3.12 1.49 -7.50
N GLY A 70 -2.24 1.68 -8.48
CA GLY A 70 -2.18 0.83 -9.68
C GLY A 70 -1.83 -0.64 -9.41
N TRP A 71 -1.10 -0.95 -8.34
CA TRP A 71 -0.84 -2.35 -7.94
C TRP A 71 -2.05 -2.98 -7.25
N LEU A 72 -2.78 -2.22 -6.42
CA LEU A 72 -3.95 -2.72 -5.71
C LEU A 72 -5.14 -2.99 -6.64
N LYS A 73 -5.24 -2.25 -7.75
CA LYS A 73 -6.29 -2.40 -8.78
C LYS A 73 -6.08 -3.58 -9.74
N ARG A 74 -4.84 -4.08 -9.87
CA ARG A 74 -4.55 -5.36 -10.54
C ARG A 74 -5.05 -6.48 -9.66
#